data_AF-A0A3B9Z2V6-F1
#
_entry.id   AF-A0A3B9Z2V6-F1
#
_cell.length_a   1.000
_cell.length_b   1.000
_cell.length_c   1.000
_cell.angle_alpha   90.00
_cell.angle_beta   90.00
_cell.angle_gamma   90.00
#
_symmetry.space_group_name_H-M   'P 1'
#
loop_
_entity.id
_entity.type
_entity.pdbx_description
1 polymer ?
#
loop_
_entity_poly.entity_id
_entity_poly.type
_entity_poly.pdbx_seq_one_letter_code
_entity_poly.pdbx_strand_id
1 'polypeptide(L)' 'SIPVVVGETLYTKHDFREVFDKRAADIINPDICNVGGILELKEIGAMAEAHAVAVAP' A
#
# COMPACT_ATOMS: atom_id res chain seq x y z
N SER A 1 12.47 -13.86 -9.61
CA SER A 1 12.52 -13.25 -8.27
C SER A 1 11.29 -13.71 -7.49
N ILE A 2 11.29 -13.53 -6.17
CA ILE A 2 10.13 -13.79 -5.32
C ILE A 2 9.48 -12.43 -5.02
N PRO A 3 8.15 -12.27 -5.18
CA PRO A 3 7.48 -11.00 -4.92
C PRO A 3 7.48 -10.65 -3.43
N VAL A 4 7.67 -9.37 -3.11
CA VAL A 4 7.61 -8.81 -1.76
C VAL A 4 6.23 -8.18 -1.54
N VAL A 5 5.58 -8.55 -0.44
CA VAL A 5 4.25 -8.06 -0.06
C VAL A 5 4.31 -7.37 1.31
N VAL A 6 3.67 -6.21 1.44
CA VAL A 6 3.59 -5.43 2.70
C VAL A 6 2.23 -4.75 2.84
N GLY A 7 1.78 -4.44 4.06
CA GLY A 7 0.55 -3.64 4.24
C GLY A 7 -0.20 -3.85 5.55
N GLU A 8 -0.05 -5.02 6.18
CA GLU A 8 -0.87 -5.39 7.35
C GLU A 8 -0.57 -4.56 8.61
N THR A 9 0.63 -4.00 8.73
CA THR A 9 1.07 -3.17 9.87
C THR A 9 1.33 -1.72 9.48
N LEU A 10 0.89 -1.29 8.29
CA LEU A 10 0.97 0.09 7.84
C LEU A 10 -0.40 0.76 8.07
N TYR A 11 -0.41 1.89 8.79
CA TYR A 11 -1.63 2.46 9.36
C TYR A 11 -2.10 3.73 8.64
N THR A 12 -1.23 4.35 7.85
CA THR A 12 -1.56 5.61 7.17
C THR A 12 -1.01 5.60 5.75
N LYS A 13 -1.63 6.38 4.86
CA LYS A 13 -1.07 6.63 3.51
C LYS A 13 0.36 7.18 3.51
N HIS A 14 0.79 7.81 4.61
CA HIS A 14 2.16 8.29 4.77
C HIS A 14 3.16 7.13 4.90
N ASP A 15 2.77 6.05 5.58
CA ASP A 15 3.61 4.85 5.69
C ASP A 15 3.75 4.17 4.32
N PHE A 16 2.66 4.10 3.55
CA PHE A 16 2.68 3.57 2.18
C PHE A 16 3.50 4.45 1.22
N ARG A 17 3.53 5.78 1.40
CA ARG A 17 4.38 6.67 0.60
C ARG A 17 5.84 6.25 0.66
N GLU A 18 6.35 5.94 1.84
CA GLU A 18 7.74 5.53 2.01
C GLU A 18 8.04 4.20 1.29
N VAL A 19 7.10 3.26 1.32
CA VAL A 19 7.19 1.99 0.57
C VAL A 19 7.30 2.24 -0.93
N PHE A 20 6.46 3.13 -1.45
CA PHE A 20 6.45 3.46 -2.87
C PHE A 20 7.72 4.19 -3.32
N ASP A 21 8.13 5.23 -2.57
CA ASP A 21 9.33 6.02 -2.87
C ASP A 21 10.60 5.15 -2.89
N LYS A 22 10.67 4.16 -2.00
CA LYS A 22 11.79 3.21 -1.91
C LYS A 22 11.67 2.01 -2.82
N ARG A 23 10.53 1.83 -3.50
CA ARG A 23 10.18 0.62 -4.26
C ARG A 23 10.39 -0.66 -3.43
N ALA A 24 9.94 -0.61 -2.17
CA ALA A 24 10.20 -1.64 -1.17
C ALA A 24 9.26 -2.86 -1.28
N ALA A 25 8.24 -2.81 -2.13
CA ALA A 25 7.28 -3.90 -2.32
C ALA A 25 6.82 -4.00 -3.79
N ASP A 26 6.47 -5.21 -4.19
CA ASP A 26 5.85 -5.51 -5.48
C ASP A 26 4.31 -5.47 -5.39
N ILE A 27 3.78 -5.79 -4.22
CA ILE A 27 2.34 -5.85 -3.92
C ILE A 27 2.12 -5.20 -2.55
N ILE A 28 1.04 -4.44 -2.41
CA ILE A 28 0.55 -3.99 -1.10
C ILE A 28 -0.75 -4.67 -0.71
N ASN A 29 -0.95 -4.94 0.59
CA ASN A 29 -2.21 -5.45 1.17
C ASN A 29 -2.68 -4.58 2.35
N PRO A 30 -3.15 -3.34 2.08
CA PRO A 30 -3.65 -2.45 3.12
C PRO A 30 -4.95 -2.98 3.77
N ASP A 31 -4.97 -3.11 5.09
CA ASP A 31 -6.19 -3.45 5.85
C ASP A 31 -7.03 -2.20 6.11
N ILE A 32 -8.30 -2.22 5.67
CA ILE A 32 -9.27 -1.13 5.87
C ILE A 32 -9.42 -0.68 7.34
N CYS A 33 -9.33 -1.62 8.28
CA CYS A 33 -9.43 -1.36 9.71
C CYS A 33 -8.22 -0.61 10.23
N ASN A 34 -7.06 -0.78 9.58
CA ASN A 34 -5.79 -0.20 10.00
C ASN A 34 -5.53 1.15 9.33
N VAL A 35 -5.92 1.30 8.06
CA VAL A 35 -5.58 2.50 7.26
C VAL A 35 -6.50 3.70 7.48
N GLY A 36 -7.58 3.56 8.26
CA GLY A 36 -8.51 4.65 8.57
C GLY A 36 -9.77 4.70 7.69
N GLY A 37 -10.14 3.57 7.08
CA GLY A 37 -11.41 3.41 6.36
C GLY A 37 -11.32 3.48 4.84
N ILE A 38 -12.49 3.46 4.18
CA ILE A 38 -12.61 3.29 2.72
C ILE A 38 -11.92 4.41 1.92
N LEU A 39 -11.98 5.66 2.41
CA LEU A 39 -11.39 6.80 1.71
C LEU A 39 -9.87 6.67 1.67
N GLU A 40 -9.23 6.41 2.81
CA GLU A 40 -7.78 6.22 2.90
C GLU A 40 -7.33 5.01 2.09
N LEU A 41 -8.06 3.89 2.17
CA LEU A 41 -7.78 2.70 1.35
C LEU A 41 -7.78 3.02 -0.15
N LYS A 42 -8.75 3.81 -0.62
CA LYS A 42 -8.84 4.23 -2.02
C LYS A 42 -7.68 5.15 -2.43
N GLU A 43 -7.30 6.08 -1.57
CA GLU A 43 -6.15 6.97 -1.80
C GLU A 43 -4.84 6.18 -1.87
N ILE A 44 -4.63 5.21 -0.98
CA ILE A 44 -3.48 4.30 -1.02
C ILE A 44 -3.45 3.50 -2.32
N GLY A 45 -4.60 2.98 -2.77
CA GLY A 45 -4.71 2.28 -4.05
C GLY A 45 -4.32 3.16 -5.24
N ALA A 46 -4.79 4.42 -5.26
CA ALA A 46 -4.40 5.38 -6.29
C ALA A 46 -2.90 5.72 -6.27
N MET A 47 -2.29 5.79 -5.08
CA MET A 47 -0.84 5.96 -4.94
C MET A 47 -0.07 4.75 -5.49
N ALA A 48 -0.55 3.53 -5.24
CA ALA A 48 0.08 2.31 -5.75
C ALA A 48 0.06 2.23 -7.28
N GLU A 49 -1.06 2.64 -7.91
CA GLU A 49 -1.20 2.70 -9.37
C GLU A 49 -0.13 3.60 -10.02
N ALA A 50 0.13 4.78 -9.45
CA ALA A 50 1.16 5.70 -9.94
C ALA A 50 2.58 5.11 -9.88
N HIS A 51 2.81 4.12 -9.03
CA HIS A 51 4.10 3.45 -8.85
C HIS A 51 4.18 2.07 -9.52
N ALA A 52 3.12 1.66 -10.24
CA ALA A 52 2.97 0.33 -10.82
C ALA A 52 3.13 -0.81 -9.79
N VAL A 53 2.65 -0.58 -8.56
CA VAL A 53 2.59 -1.57 -7.48
C VAL A 53 1.20 -2.19 -7.45
N ALA A 54 1.11 -3.51 -7.41
CA ALA A 54 -0.18 -4.18 -7.36
C ALA A 54 -0.83 -4.05 -5.97
N VAL A 55 -2.16 -4.07 -5.92
CA VAL A 55 -2.92 -4.08 -4.67
C VAL A 55 -3.63 -5.42 -4.53
N ALA A 56 -3.36 -6.13 -3.44
CA ALA A 56 -4.06 -7.32 -3.02
C ALA A 56 -5.14 -6.95 -1.97
N PRO A 57 -6.25 -7.73 -1.90
CA PRO A 57 -7.27 -7.53 -0.87
C PRO A 57 -6.73 -7.85 0.54
#